data_AF-A0A1F6V7H3-F1
#
_entry.id   AF-A0A1F6V7H3-F1
#
_cell.length_a   1.000
_cell.length_b   1.000
_cell.length_c   1.000
_cell.angle_alpha   90.00
_cell.angle_beta   90.00
_cell.angle_gamma   90.00
#
_symmetry.space_group_name_H-M   'P 1'
#
loop_
_entity.id
_entity.type
_entity.pdbx_description
1 polymer ?
#
loop_
_entity_poly.entity_id
_entity_poly.type
_entity_poly.pdbx_seq_one_letter_code
_entity_poly.pdbx_strand_id
1 'polypeptide(L)'
;MPETDRAKTAVAMSAMKEGNFQVVETKLLRTPIRELKVKKYRFVFFIHGQLIYFLHAFIKQSLKTPKREIDYAEILYKRVIES
;
A
#
# COMPACT_ATOMS: atom_id res chain seq x y z
N MET A 1 -4.57 -1.33 15.43
CA MET A 1 -5.73 -0.95 14.57
C MET A 1 -7.00 -1.50 15.20
N PRO A 2 -8.09 -0.72 15.33
CA PRO A 2 -9.40 -1.19 15.84
C PRO A 2 -10.01 -2.29 14.96
N GLU A 3 -10.88 -3.14 15.52
CA GLU A 3 -11.47 -4.28 14.80
C GLU A 3 -12.23 -3.87 13.53
N THR A 4 -13.04 -2.82 13.61
CA THR A 4 -13.80 -2.31 12.46
C THR A 4 -12.89 -1.81 11.33
N ASP A 5 -11.73 -1.26 11.67
CA ASP A 5 -10.73 -0.86 10.69
C ASP A 5 -9.97 -2.08 10.13
N ARG A 6 -9.70 -3.10 10.95
CA ARG A 6 -9.11 -4.37 10.51
C ARG A 6 -10.00 -5.07 9.48
N ALA A 7 -11.29 -5.16 9.74
CA ALA A 7 -12.25 -5.76 8.81
C ALA A 7 -12.25 -5.03 7.45
N LYS A 8 -12.21 -3.68 7.46
CA LYS A 8 -12.14 -2.89 6.21
C LYS A 8 -10.83 -3.10 5.46
N THR A 9 -9.72 -3.22 6.17
CA THR A 9 -8.43 -3.56 5.56
C THR A 9 -8.46 -4.95 4.94
N ALA A 10 -9.02 -5.94 5.63
CA ALA A 10 -9.13 -7.31 5.13
C ALA A 10 -9.98 -7.38 3.86
N VAL A 11 -11.12 -6.68 3.82
CA VAL A 11 -11.97 -6.57 2.62
C VAL A 11 -11.20 -5.94 1.45
N ALA A 12 -10.50 -4.82 1.69
CA ALA A 12 -9.72 -4.16 0.64
C ALA A 12 -8.58 -5.05 0.10
N MET A 13 -7.86 -5.74 0.98
CA MET A 13 -6.79 -6.67 0.59
C MET A 13 -7.34 -7.88 -0.18
N SER A 14 -8.51 -8.40 0.21
CA SER A 14 -9.17 -9.50 -0.49
C SER A 14 -9.60 -9.09 -1.90
N ALA A 15 -10.17 -7.90 -2.06
CA ALA A 15 -10.50 -7.35 -3.37
C ALA A 15 -9.24 -7.20 -4.26
N MET A 16 -8.12 -6.72 -3.71
CA MET A 16 -6.86 -6.65 -4.46
C MET A 16 -6.34 -8.04 -4.86
N LYS A 17 -6.44 -9.04 -3.97
CA LYS A 17 -6.06 -10.43 -4.25
C LYS A 17 -6.89 -11.03 -5.40
N GLU A 18 -8.16 -10.66 -5.50
CA GLU A 18 -9.07 -11.06 -6.58
C GLU A 18 -8.88 -10.26 -7.88
N GLY A 19 -7.96 -9.28 -7.90
CA GLY A 19 -7.75 -8.40 -9.05
C GLY A 19 -8.76 -7.26 -9.17
N ASN A 20 -9.65 -7.10 -8.19
CA ASN A 20 -10.68 -6.07 -8.15
C ASN A 20 -10.11 -4.71 -7.68
N PHE A 21 -9.14 -4.16 -8.41
CA PHE A 21 -8.50 -2.89 -8.06
C PHE A 21 -9.43 -1.67 -8.17
N GLN A 22 -10.55 -1.78 -8.90
CA GLN A 22 -11.51 -0.69 -9.10
C GLN A 22 -12.32 -0.35 -7.84
N VAL A 23 -12.45 -1.30 -6.91
CA VAL A 23 -13.22 -1.11 -5.67
C VAL A 23 -12.37 -0.66 -4.48
N VAL A 24 -11.06 -0.46 -4.70
CA VAL A 24 -10.13 0.02 -3.67
C VAL A 24 -9.56 1.38 -4.02
N GLU A 25 -9.40 2.24 -3.02
CA GLU A 25 -8.79 3.54 -3.23
C GLU A 25 -7.26 3.42 -3.18
N THR A 26 -6.63 3.58 -4.34
CA THR A 26 -5.16 3.62 -4.44
C THR A 26 -4.66 4.95 -4.98
N LYS A 27 -3.39 5.24 -4.73
CA LYS A 27 -2.71 6.40 -5.30
C LYS A 27 -1.29 6.02 -5.69
N LEU A 28 -0.84 6.48 -6.86
CA LEU A 28 0.56 6.36 -7.26
C LEU A 28 1.42 7.31 -6.41
N LEU A 29 2.45 6.77 -5.75
CA LEU A 29 3.44 7.57 -5.01
C LEU A 29 4.65 7.88 -5.88
N ARG A 30 5.19 6.83 -6.50
CA ARG A 30 6.30 6.88 -7.46
C ARG A 30 6.33 5.55 -8.19
N THR A 31 6.42 5.53 -9.51
CA THR A 31 6.41 4.26 -10.26
C THR A 31 7.55 3.33 -9.82
N PRO A 32 7.29 2.04 -9.46
CA PRO A 32 6.00 1.32 -9.49
C PRO A 32 5.21 1.30 -8.16
N ILE A 33 5.69 2.00 -7.14
CA ILE A 33 5.16 2.08 -5.77
C ILE A 33 3.86 2.90 -5.69
N ARG A 34 2.86 2.28 -5.05
CA ARG A 34 1.52 2.81 -4.83
C ARG A 34 1.17 2.77 -3.34
N GLU A 35 0.21 3.58 -2.93
CA GLU A 35 -0.45 3.44 -1.62
C GLU A 35 -1.88 2.92 -1.79
N LEU A 36 -2.28 1.98 -0.94
CA LEU A 36 -3.66 1.63 -0.67
C LEU A 36 -4.13 2.46 0.53
N LYS A 37 -5.29 3.09 0.41
CA LYS A 37 -5.88 3.93 1.44
C LYS A 37 -7.05 3.21 2.11
N VAL A 38 -6.92 2.97 3.41
CA VAL A 38 -8.02 2.45 4.23
C VAL A 38 -8.18 3.34 5.46
N LYS A 39 -9.20 4.20 5.47
CA LYS A 39 -9.40 5.20 6.53
C LYS A 39 -8.13 6.04 6.74
N LYS A 40 -7.53 5.99 7.93
CA LYS A 40 -6.25 6.67 8.26
C LYS A 40 -5.02 5.83 7.96
N TYR A 41 -5.17 4.57 7.58
CA TYR A 41 -4.07 3.66 7.30
C TYR A 41 -3.66 3.73 5.84
N ARG A 42 -2.36 3.70 5.61
CA ARG A 42 -1.75 3.71 4.28
C ARG A 42 -0.85 2.51 4.18
N PHE A 43 -1.13 1.64 3.22
CA PHE A 43 -0.34 0.46 2.95
C PHE A 43 0.42 0.71 1.65
N VAL A 44 1.75 0.75 1.73
CA VAL A 44 2.60 1.00 0.58
C VAL A 44 2.92 -0.33 -0.08
N PHE A 45 2.69 -0.41 -1.38
CA PHE A 45 2.83 -1.66 -2.13
C PHE A 45 3.32 -1.41 -3.56
N PHE A 46 3.77 -2.47 -4.22
CA PHE A 46 3.95 -2.50 -5.67
C PHE A 46 3.42 -3.82 -6.22
N ILE A 47 3.23 -3.86 -7.54
CA ILE A 47 2.83 -5.07 -8.27
C ILE A 47 4.00 -5.49 -9.14
N HIS A 48 4.37 -6.76 -9.08
CA HIS A 48 5.39 -7.34 -9.94
C HIS A 48 4.93 -8.72 -10.42
N GLY A 49 4.79 -8.87 -11.73
CA GLY A 49 4.10 -10.01 -12.32
C GLY A 49 2.65 -10.10 -11.82
N GLN A 50 2.29 -11.24 -11.25
CA GLN A 50 0.96 -11.50 -10.66
C GLN A 50 0.93 -11.31 -9.13
N LEU A 51 2.03 -10.83 -8.53
CA LEU A 51 2.17 -10.71 -7.09
C LEU A 51 2.05 -9.25 -6.64
N ILE A 52 1.37 -9.07 -5.49
CA ILE A 52 1.25 -7.79 -4.80
C ILE A 52 2.16 -7.83 -3.59
N TYR A 53 3.15 -6.96 -3.56
CA TYR A 53 4.11 -6.85 -2.46
C TYR A 53 3.76 -5.66 -1.59
N PHE A 54 3.29 -5.93 -0.38
CA PHE A 54 3.13 -4.91 0.65
C PHE A 54 4.46 -4.68 1.36
N LEU A 55 4.99 -3.46 1.23
CA LEU A 55 6.31 -3.09 1.74
C LEU A 55 6.27 -2.65 3.19
N HIS A 56 5.35 -1.72 3.51
CA HIS A 56 5.16 -1.20 4.85
C HIS A 56 3.81 -0.52 5.00
N ALA A 57 3.46 -0.12 6.22
CA ALA A 57 2.23 0.61 6.49
C ALA A 57 2.45 1.71 7.53
N PHE A 58 1.72 2.82 7.38
CA PHE A 58 1.76 3.94 8.32
C PHE A 58 0.37 4.54 8.53
N ILE A 59 0.22 5.32 9.61
CA ILE A 59 -0.98 6.11 9.89
C ILE A 59 -0.77 7.51 9.31
N LYS A 60 -1.71 7.97 8.47
CA LYS A 60 -1.70 9.32 7.89
C LYS A 60 -1.71 10.37 9.00
N GLN A 61 -0.71 11.25 8.98
CA GLN A 61 -0.57 12.38 9.91
C GLN A 61 -0.80 13.74 9.24
N SER A 62 -0.67 13.83 7.91
CA SER A 62 -0.82 15.09 7.16
C SER A 62 -1.52 14.85 5.82
N LEU A 63 -1.84 15.92 5.08
CA LEU A 63 -2.56 15.85 3.80
C LEU A 63 -1.81 15.01 2.75
N LYS A 64 -0.48 15.13 2.71
CA LYS A 64 0.38 14.46 1.73
C LYS A 64 1.15 13.32 2.41
N THR A 65 1.44 12.27 1.64
CA THR A 65 2.33 11.19 2.07
C THR A 65 3.72 11.77 2.35
N PRO A 66 4.28 11.63 3.56
CA PRO A 66 5.58 12.19 3.89
C PRO A 66 6.67 11.60 2.99
N LYS A 67 7.62 12.43 2.55
CA LYS A 67 8.71 12.01 1.65
C LYS A 67 9.47 10.80 2.20
N ARG A 68 9.75 10.77 3.51
CA ARG A 68 10.42 9.63 4.19
C ARG A 68 9.74 8.28 3.94
N GLU A 69 8.41 8.24 3.85
CA GLU A 69 7.66 6.99 3.65
C GLU A 69 7.83 6.47 2.21
N ILE A 70 7.99 7.40 1.26
CA ILE A 70 8.25 7.12 -0.16
C ILE A 70 9.69 6.64 -0.31
N ASP A 71 10.66 7.39 0.23
CA ASP A 71 12.08 7.05 0.16
C ASP A 71 12.35 5.68 0.82
N TYR A 72 11.72 5.39 1.96
CA TYR A 72 11.81 4.08 2.60
C TYR A 72 11.23 2.94 1.74
N ALA A 73 10.08 3.18 1.10
CA ALA A 73 9.48 2.21 0.20
C ALA A 73 10.37 1.93 -1.02
N GLU A 74 11.09 2.92 -1.54
CA GLU A 74 12.04 2.70 -2.63
C GLU A 74 13.21 1.80 -2.23
N ILE A 75 13.74 1.99 -1.02
CA ILE A 75 14.80 1.12 -0.48
C ILE A 75 14.31 -0.32 -0.38
N LEU A 76 13.10 -0.53 0.15
CA LEU A 76 12.50 -1.87 0.25
C LEU A 76 12.21 -2.48 -1.13
N TYR A 77 11.67 -1.69 -2.06
CA TYR A 77 11.42 -2.13 -3.43
C TYR A 77 12.70 -2.65 -4.10
N LYS A 78 13.79 -1.89 -4.04
CA LYS A 78 15.08 -2.32 -4.59
C LYS A 78 15.54 -3.64 -3.97
N ARG A 79 15.47 -3.77 -2.65
CA ARG A 79 15.85 -5.01 -1.94
C ARG A 79 15.01 -6.22 -2.35
N VAL A 80 13.73 -6.05 -2.63
CA VAL A 80 12.84 -7.16 -3.04
C VAL A 80 13.02 -7.54 -4.51
N ILE A 81 13.45 -6.61 -5.37
CA ILE A 81 13.66 -6.89 -6.79
C ILE A 81 15.08 -7.40 -7.07
N GLU A 82 16.06 -6.98 -6.27
CA GLU A 82 17.45 -7.43 -6.34
C GLU A 82 17.68 -8.77 -5.60
N SER A 83 16.69 -9.27 -4.86
CA SER A 83 16.73 -10.59 -4.19
C SER A 83 16.32 -11.72 -5.10
#